data_AF-A0A430BLG6-F1
#
_entry.id   AF-A0A430BLG6-F1
#
_cell.length_a   1.000
_cell.length_b   1.000
_cell.length_c   1.000
_cell.angle_alpha   90.00
_cell.angle_beta   90.00
_cell.angle_gamma   90.00
#
_symmetry.space_group_name_H-M   'P 1'
#
loop_
_entity.id
_entity.type
_entity.pdbx_description
1 polymer ?
#
loop_
_entity_poly.entity_id
_entity_poly.type
_entity_poly.pdbx_seq_one_letter_code
_entity_poly.pdbx_strand_id
1 'polypeptide(L)'
;MISECGGGFPRNQHEWTEEQDCEGRIFQTRPDILLRRRGKDLAIIDTKWKCLSSDPLVAKRGVAQGDVYQMMAYARLYRCDRLMLLYPAVEGNGTTLSHRFGIAGGREMLALGLVDLTTQTNHVQGNLRKLIFDFLPGDTSLTAL
;
A
#
# COMPACT_ATOMS: atom_id res chain seq x y z
N MET A 1 30.55 -23.39 31.72
CA MET A 1 30.57 -23.87 30.32
C MET A 1 29.18 -24.44 30.06
N ILE A 2 28.49 -23.95 28.99
CA ILE A 2 27.20 -24.39 28.36
C ILE A 2 25.95 -24.46 29.28
N SER A 3 24.90 -23.62 29.23
CA SER A 3 23.99 -23.07 28.18
C SER A 3 23.02 -24.06 27.53
N GLU A 4 21.72 -23.94 27.81
CA GLU A 4 20.58 -23.76 26.88
C GLU A 4 19.26 -23.77 27.70
N CYS A 5 18.60 -22.61 27.86
CA CYS A 5 17.52 -22.09 27.00
C CYS A 5 16.13 -22.64 27.36
N GLY A 6 15.58 -22.15 28.48
CA GLY A 6 14.16 -22.25 28.81
C GLY A 6 13.41 -20.97 28.38
N GLY A 7 12.19 -21.13 27.91
CA GLY A 7 11.30 -20.01 27.60
C GLY A 7 9.94 -20.49 27.13
N GLY A 8 9.04 -20.77 28.07
CA GLY A 8 7.65 -21.10 27.78
C GLY A 8 6.92 -19.99 27.03
N PHE A 9 5.97 -20.38 26.18
CA PHE A 9 5.08 -19.46 25.46
C PHE A 9 4.25 -18.62 26.45
N PRO A 10 4.28 -17.27 26.36
CA PRO A 10 3.41 -16.44 27.19
C PRO A 10 1.95 -16.51 26.70
N ARG A 11 1.02 -16.80 27.62
CA ARG A 11 -0.43 -16.76 27.38
C ARG A 11 -0.97 -15.33 27.51
N ASN A 12 -1.86 -14.94 26.60
CA ASN A 12 -2.52 -13.64 26.52
C ASN A 12 -3.53 -13.40 27.65
N GLN A 13 -3.12 -12.76 28.76
CA GLN A 13 -4.04 -12.19 29.77
C GLN A 13 -3.49 -10.89 30.38
N HIS A 14 -3.06 -9.93 29.56
CA HIS A 14 -2.77 -8.59 30.08
C HIS A 14 -3.98 -7.67 29.86
N GLU A 15 -4.48 -7.15 30.99
CA GLU A 15 -5.59 -6.21 31.12
C GLU A 15 -5.22 -4.83 30.53
N TRP A 16 -6.18 -4.17 29.90
CA TRP A 16 -6.00 -2.83 29.32
C TRP A 16 -5.65 -1.83 30.44
N THR A 17 -4.63 -1.00 30.24
CA THR A 17 -4.28 0.10 31.17
C THR A 17 -4.00 1.39 30.40
N GLU A 18 -4.40 2.55 30.95
CA GLU A 18 -4.27 3.87 30.31
C GLU A 18 -2.81 4.33 30.09
N GLU A 19 -1.85 3.67 30.73
CA GLU A 19 -0.47 4.14 30.88
C GLU A 19 0.54 3.41 29.98
N GLN A 20 0.08 2.47 29.14
CA GLN A 20 0.95 1.72 28.23
C GLN A 20 0.50 1.85 26.78
N ASP A 21 1.45 2.14 25.89
CA ASP A 21 1.25 1.96 24.46
C ASP A 21 0.87 0.50 24.22
N CYS A 22 -0.36 0.27 23.77
CA CYS A 22 -0.81 -1.05 23.39
C CYS A 22 0.12 -1.59 22.29
N GLU A 23 0.98 -2.57 22.60
CA GLU A 23 1.68 -3.33 21.57
C GLU A 23 0.63 -4.16 20.81
N GLY A 24 -0.03 -3.52 19.84
CA GLY A 24 -1.11 -4.09 19.04
C GLY A 24 -0.64 -5.26 18.19
N ARG A 25 -0.56 -6.45 18.79
CA ARG A 25 -0.17 -7.69 18.11
C ARG A 25 -1.37 -8.50 17.58
N ILE A 26 -2.60 -8.06 17.83
CA ILE A 26 -3.82 -8.81 17.45
C ILE A 26 -4.40 -8.35 16.10
N PHE A 27 -4.21 -7.07 15.72
CA PHE A 27 -4.69 -6.51 14.45
C PHE A 27 -3.56 -5.81 13.69
N GLN A 28 -2.49 -6.54 13.38
CA GLN A 28 -1.41 -5.98 12.54
C GLN A 28 -1.92 -5.80 11.12
N THR A 29 -2.29 -4.56 10.78
CA THR A 29 -2.63 -4.19 9.41
C THR A 29 -1.34 -4.19 8.59
N ARG A 30 -1.14 -5.21 7.77
CA ARG A 30 -0.02 -5.35 6.85
C ARG A 30 -0.46 -4.96 5.44
N PRO A 31 0.28 -4.11 4.71
CA PRO A 31 -0.02 -3.85 3.29
C PRO A 31 0.44 -5.02 2.42
N ASP A 32 -0.16 -5.18 1.25
CA ASP A 32 0.28 -6.20 0.27
C ASP A 32 1.73 -5.96 -0.16
N ILE A 33 2.08 -4.71 -0.46
CA ILE A 33 3.40 -4.33 -0.98
C ILE A 33 3.91 -3.08 -0.26
N LEU A 34 5.13 -3.17 0.27
CA LEU A 34 5.88 -2.05 0.83
C LEU A 34 7.16 -1.84 0.00
N LEU A 35 7.30 -0.67 -0.60
CA LEU A 35 8.50 -0.30 -1.35
C LEU A 35 9.49 0.39 -0.42
N ARG A 36 10.71 -0.15 -0.33
CA ARG A 36 11.77 0.34 0.55
C ARG A 36 13.07 0.56 -0.22
N ARG A 37 13.79 1.64 0.10
CA ARG A 37 15.15 1.90 -0.42
C ARG A 37 16.02 2.40 0.72
N ARG A 38 17.18 1.76 0.92
CA ARG A 38 18.17 2.13 1.95
C ARG A 38 17.54 2.30 3.35
N GLY A 39 16.67 1.36 3.73
CA GLY A 39 15.98 1.38 5.03
C GLY A 39 14.82 2.38 5.14
N LYS A 40 14.55 3.21 4.12
CA LYS A 40 13.44 4.16 4.10
C LYS A 40 12.24 3.58 3.34
N ASP A 41 11.07 3.64 3.95
CA ASP A 41 9.80 3.32 3.31
C ASP A 41 9.42 4.44 2.33
N LEU A 42 9.34 4.08 1.05
CA LEU A 42 9.11 5.02 -0.05
C LEU A 42 7.65 5.10 -0.44
N ALA A 43 6.97 3.97 -0.47
CA ALA A 43 5.56 3.90 -0.81
C ALA A 43 4.91 2.59 -0.35
N ILE A 44 3.59 2.64 -0.21
CA ILE A 44 2.74 1.50 0.12
C ILE A 44 1.79 1.27 -1.05
N ILE A 45 1.65 0.01 -1.47
CA ILE A 45 0.72 -0.40 -2.50
C ILE A 45 -0.14 -1.52 -1.93
N ASP A 46 -1.46 -1.37 -2.05
CA ASP A 46 -2.45 -2.36 -1.67
C ASP A 46 -3.23 -2.77 -2.91
N THR A 47 -3.32 -4.08 -3.16
CA THR A 47 -3.91 -4.62 -4.38
C THR A 47 -5.37 -4.99 -4.13
N LYS A 48 -6.22 -4.76 -5.12
CA LYS A 48 -7.65 -5.04 -5.02
C LYS A 48 -8.09 -5.86 -6.21
N TRP A 49 -8.83 -6.94 -5.96
CA TRP A 49 -9.41 -7.77 -7.02
C TRP A 49 -10.85 -7.32 -7.35
N LYS A 50 -11.01 -6.08 -7.81
CA LYS A 50 -12.27 -5.56 -8.34
C LYS A 50 -12.00 -4.55 -9.44
N CYS A 51 -12.81 -4.53 -10.49
CA CYS A 51 -12.72 -3.49 -11.50
C CYS A 51 -13.35 -2.20 -10.95
N LEU A 52 -12.66 -1.07 -11.10
CA LEU A 52 -13.26 0.22 -10.79
C LEU A 52 -14.31 0.58 -11.85
N SER A 53 -15.35 1.29 -11.43
CA SER A 53 -16.34 1.80 -12.38
C SER A 53 -15.69 2.85 -13.28
N SER A 54 -15.93 2.74 -14.59
CA SER A 54 -15.53 3.76 -15.57
C SER A 54 -16.43 4.99 -15.52
N ASP A 55 -17.56 4.93 -14.80
CA ASP A 55 -18.52 6.02 -14.71
C ASP A 55 -17.99 7.18 -13.82
N PRO A 56 -17.75 8.37 -14.39
CA PRO A 56 -17.29 9.53 -13.64
C PRO A 56 -18.33 10.09 -12.65
N LEU A 57 -19.61 9.70 -12.76
CA LEU A 57 -20.68 10.10 -11.85
C LEU A 57 -20.68 9.30 -10.54
N VAL A 58 -19.99 8.16 -10.49
CA VAL A 58 -19.85 7.37 -9.27
C VAL A 58 -18.89 8.10 -8.32
N ALA A 59 -19.40 8.46 -7.13
CA ALA A 59 -18.59 9.06 -6.07
C ALA A 59 -17.32 8.23 -5.82
N LYS A 60 -16.16 8.90 -5.79
CA LYS A 60 -14.83 8.26 -5.65
C LYS A 60 -14.51 7.20 -6.72
N ARG A 61 -15.22 7.19 -7.86
CA ARG A 61 -15.04 6.27 -9.01
C ARG A 61 -15.06 4.79 -8.64
N GLY A 62 -15.86 4.42 -7.63
CA GLY A 62 -16.00 3.03 -7.17
C GLY A 62 -14.94 2.56 -6.16
N VAL A 63 -14.07 3.45 -5.69
CA VAL A 63 -13.17 3.15 -4.55
C VAL A 63 -14.01 3.04 -3.28
N ALA A 64 -13.88 1.91 -2.57
CA ALA A 64 -14.62 1.74 -1.32
C ALA A 64 -14.04 2.62 -0.22
N GLN A 65 -14.90 3.22 0.60
CA GLN A 65 -14.46 4.07 1.71
C GLN A 65 -13.59 3.31 2.72
N GLY A 66 -13.85 2.01 2.93
CA GLY A 66 -13.01 1.14 3.75
C GLY A 66 -11.57 1.03 3.20
N ASP A 67 -11.40 0.96 1.88
CA ASP A 67 -10.07 0.93 1.25
C ASP A 67 -9.31 2.23 1.56
N VAL A 68 -9.98 3.39 1.48
CA VAL A 68 -9.36 4.69 1.80
C VAL A 68 -8.93 4.75 3.27
N TYR A 69 -9.80 4.31 4.20
CA TYR A 69 -9.43 4.29 5.62
C TYR A 69 -8.30 3.34 5.94
N GLN A 70 -8.25 2.19 5.28
CA GLN A 70 -7.13 1.26 5.37
C GLN A 70 -5.81 1.93 4.93
N MET A 71 -5.82 2.65 3.80
CA MET A 71 -4.64 3.39 3.35
C MET A 71 -4.23 4.50 4.32
N MET A 72 -5.20 5.22 4.92
CA MET A 72 -4.92 6.21 5.96
C MET A 72 -4.27 5.60 7.20
N ALA A 73 -4.70 4.40 7.61
CA ALA A 73 -4.08 3.67 8.71
C ALA A 73 -2.64 3.27 8.36
N TYR A 74 -2.41 2.74 7.16
CA TYR A 74 -1.06 2.41 6.68
C TYR A 74 -0.13 3.61 6.68
N ALA A 75 -0.59 4.76 6.19
CA ALA A 75 0.22 5.97 6.15
C ALA A 75 0.75 6.38 7.53
N ARG A 76 -0.11 6.26 8.56
CA ARG A 76 0.24 6.58 9.95
C ARG A 76 1.19 5.54 10.56
N LEU A 77 0.88 4.26 10.40
CA LEU A 77 1.65 3.17 11.01
C LEU A 77 3.07 3.07 10.44
N TYR A 78 3.22 3.29 9.14
CA TYR A 78 4.50 3.19 8.43
C TYR A 78 5.17 4.54 8.18
N ARG A 79 4.53 5.66 8.60
CA ARG A 79 5.02 7.04 8.37
C ARG A 79 5.36 7.29 6.89
N CYS A 80 4.50 6.82 5.99
CA CYS A 80 4.72 6.86 4.56
C CYS A 80 3.67 7.73 3.87
N ASP A 81 4.09 8.63 2.99
CA ASP A 81 3.26 9.66 2.36
C ASP A 81 2.89 9.35 0.90
N ARG A 82 3.25 8.16 0.40
CA ARG A 82 2.90 7.68 -0.94
C ARG A 82 2.15 6.37 -0.84
N LEU A 83 0.88 6.41 -1.23
CA LEU A 83 -0.05 5.32 -1.11
C LEU A 83 -0.65 5.05 -2.48
N MET A 84 -0.81 3.78 -2.85
CA MET A 84 -1.51 3.39 -4.07
C MET A 84 -2.49 2.26 -3.78
N LEU A 85 -3.71 2.41 -4.30
CA LEU A 85 -4.61 1.29 -4.50
C LEU A 85 -4.45 0.81 -5.94
N LEU A 86 -4.01 -0.44 -6.13
CA LEU A 86 -3.78 -1.04 -7.44
C LEU A 86 -4.92 -2.00 -7.78
N TYR A 87 -5.63 -1.70 -8.86
CA TYR A 87 -6.75 -2.50 -9.36
C TYR A 87 -6.40 -3.13 -10.72
N PRO A 88 -6.97 -4.28 -11.07
CA PRO A 88 -6.98 -4.72 -12.46
C PRO A 88 -7.73 -3.71 -13.32
N ALA A 89 -7.18 -3.41 -14.49
CA ALA A 89 -7.87 -2.68 -15.53
C ALA A 89 -8.92 -3.57 -16.20
N VAL A 90 -9.96 -2.95 -16.76
CA VAL A 90 -10.82 -3.63 -17.74
C VAL A 90 -9.99 -3.89 -19.00
N GLU A 91 -10.20 -5.04 -19.62
CA GLU A 91 -9.51 -5.44 -20.85
C GLU A 91 -9.52 -4.31 -21.90
N GLY A 92 -8.34 -4.00 -22.44
CA GLY A 92 -8.20 -2.98 -23.49
C GLY A 92 -8.08 -1.54 -22.98
N ASN A 93 -8.29 -1.27 -21.68
CA ASN A 93 -8.08 0.07 -21.10
C ASN A 93 -6.61 0.34 -20.74
N GLY A 94 -5.75 -0.67 -20.80
CA GLY A 94 -4.32 -0.56 -20.55
C GLY A 94 -3.96 -0.25 -19.09
N THR A 95 -2.65 -0.22 -18.82
CA THR A 95 -2.10 0.12 -17.50
C THR A 95 -1.96 1.64 -17.37
N THR A 96 -2.50 2.22 -16.30
CA THR A 96 -2.46 3.66 -16.07
C THR A 96 -2.34 4.02 -14.60
N LEU A 97 -1.55 5.04 -14.30
CA LEU A 97 -1.55 5.69 -13.01
C LEU A 97 -2.60 6.81 -13.04
N SER A 98 -3.76 6.50 -12.49
CA SER A 98 -4.90 7.40 -12.41
C SER A 98 -4.86 8.24 -11.13
N HIS A 99 -5.59 9.38 -11.18
CA HIS A 99 -6.02 10.26 -10.08
C HIS A 99 -5.18 10.26 -8.80
N ARG A 100 -4.58 11.41 -8.49
CA ARG A 100 -3.87 11.64 -7.22
C ARG A 100 -4.76 12.44 -6.29
N PHE A 101 -5.00 11.92 -5.10
CA PHE A 101 -5.78 12.58 -4.05
C PHE A 101 -4.85 12.94 -2.89
N GLY A 102 -4.95 14.17 -2.40
CA GLY A 102 -4.40 14.52 -1.09
C GLY A 102 -5.29 13.98 0.02
N ILE A 103 -4.69 13.46 1.09
CA ILE A 103 -5.43 13.06 2.29
C ILE A 103 -5.49 14.25 3.23
N ALA A 104 -6.70 14.56 3.71
CA ALA A 104 -6.93 15.69 4.61
C ALA A 104 -6.15 15.53 5.92
N GLY A 105 -5.57 16.63 6.40
CA GLY A 105 -4.84 16.68 7.67
C GLY A 105 -3.38 16.24 7.61
N GLY A 106 -2.80 16.05 6.41
CA GLY A 106 -1.39 15.70 6.27
C GLY A 106 -0.81 15.95 4.87
N ARG A 107 0.30 15.26 4.56
CA ARG A 107 1.03 15.37 3.28
C ARG A 107 0.92 14.12 2.41
N GLU A 108 0.11 13.16 2.83
CA GLU A 108 -0.05 11.87 2.20
C GLU A 108 -0.82 12.02 0.89
N MET A 109 -0.33 11.33 -0.15
CA MET A 109 -0.94 11.25 -1.46
C MET A 109 -1.39 9.82 -1.73
N LEU A 110 -2.66 9.66 -2.07
CA LEU A 110 -3.27 8.42 -2.52
C LEU A 110 -3.44 8.44 -4.04
N ALA A 111 -2.82 7.49 -4.74
CA ALA A 111 -2.99 7.28 -6.17
C ALA A 111 -3.86 6.03 -6.45
N LEU A 112 -4.48 6.00 -7.62
CA LEU A 112 -5.15 4.81 -8.14
C LEU A 112 -4.35 4.24 -9.30
N GLY A 113 -3.79 3.05 -9.14
CA GLY A 113 -3.17 2.30 -10.22
C GLY A 113 -4.18 1.38 -10.89
N LEU A 114 -4.18 1.33 -12.21
CA LEU A 114 -4.87 0.31 -13.00
C LEU A 114 -3.82 -0.50 -13.76
N VAL A 115 -3.89 -1.83 -13.71
CA VAL A 115 -2.97 -2.71 -14.45
C VAL A 115 -3.75 -3.65 -15.36
N ASP A 116 -3.43 -3.63 -16.65
CA ASP A 116 -4.00 -4.57 -17.61
C ASP A 116 -3.26 -5.91 -17.52
N LEU A 117 -3.97 -6.94 -17.06
CA LEU A 117 -3.45 -8.29 -16.85
C LEU A 117 -3.75 -9.23 -18.02
N THR A 118 -4.47 -8.79 -19.06
CA THR A 118 -4.81 -9.66 -20.21
C THR A 118 -3.70 -9.72 -21.25
N THR A 119 -2.74 -8.80 -21.18
CA THR A 119 -1.57 -8.75 -22.08
C THR A 119 -0.52 -9.80 -21.72
N GLN A 120 0.45 -10.02 -22.63
CA GLN A 120 1.57 -10.95 -22.36
C GLN A 120 2.37 -10.53 -21.12
N THR A 121 2.87 -11.49 -20.35
CA THR A 121 3.57 -11.27 -19.07
C THR A 121 4.71 -10.26 -19.13
N ASN A 122 5.50 -10.24 -20.22
CA ASN A 122 6.56 -9.27 -20.44
C ASN A 122 6.04 -7.82 -20.54
N HIS A 123 4.90 -7.62 -21.21
CA HIS A 123 4.24 -6.32 -21.29
C HIS A 123 3.65 -5.92 -19.95
N VAL A 124 3.02 -6.84 -19.23
CA VAL A 124 2.51 -6.60 -17.87
C VAL A 124 3.64 -6.13 -16.95
N GLN A 125 4.79 -6.81 -16.95
CA GLN A 125 5.95 -6.44 -16.15
C GLN A 125 6.50 -5.05 -16.54
N GLY A 126 6.65 -4.78 -17.84
CA GLY A 126 7.11 -3.47 -18.33
C GLY A 126 6.19 -2.34 -17.92
N ASN A 127 4.88 -2.56 -18.05
CA ASN A 127 3.84 -1.61 -17.68
C ASN A 127 3.80 -1.35 -16.17
N LEU A 128 3.86 -2.41 -15.35
CA LEU A 128 3.91 -2.28 -13.90
C LEU A 128 5.17 -1.53 -13.44
N ARG A 129 6.31 -1.84 -14.06
CA ARG A 129 7.57 -1.13 -13.80
C ARG A 129 7.44 0.37 -14.08
N LYS A 130 6.90 0.73 -15.24
CA LYS A 130 6.64 2.13 -15.62
C LYS A 130 5.69 2.80 -14.62
N LEU A 131 4.59 2.15 -14.28
CA LEU A 131 3.60 2.65 -13.33
C LEU A 131 4.21 2.92 -11.95
N ILE A 132 5.04 2.00 -11.45
CA ILE A 132 5.75 2.18 -10.17
C ILE A 132 6.74 3.35 -10.26
N PHE A 133 7.48 3.49 -11.37
CA PHE A 133 8.39 4.62 -11.55
C PHE A 133 7.66 5.97 -11.57
N ASP A 134 6.55 6.06 -12.31
CA ASP A 134 5.73 7.27 -12.39
C ASP A 134 5.07 7.62 -11.03
N PHE A 135 4.92 6.63 -10.15
CA PHE A 135 4.33 6.79 -8.83
C PHE A 135 5.32 7.26 -7.75
N LEU A 136 6.56 6.80 -7.80
CA LEU A 136 7.58 7.09 -6.79
C LEU A 136 7.93 8.59 -6.74
N PRO A 137 8.41 9.12 -5.59
CA PRO A 137 8.85 10.51 -5.47
C PRO A 137 9.99 10.86 -6.45
N GLY A 138 10.01 12.10 -6.96
CA GLY A 138 10.99 12.56 -7.98
C GLY A 138 12.47 12.49 -7.56
N ASP A 139 12.78 12.56 -6.26
CA ASP A 139 14.15 12.39 -5.75
C ASP A 139 14.63 10.92 -5.76
N THR A 140 13.79 10.00 -6.23
CA THR A 140 14.15 8.59 -6.40
C THR A 140 14.89 8.36 -7.72
N SER A 141 15.67 9.35 -8.20
CA SER A 141 16.53 9.23 -9.36
C SER A 141 17.23 7.87 -9.36
N LEU A 142 16.90 7.12 -10.41
CA LEU A 142 17.52 5.87 -10.79
C LEU A 142 18.99 6.16 -11.09
N THR A 143 19.85 6.00 -10.10
CA THR A 143 21.22 5.61 -10.41
C THR A 143 21.09 4.23 -11.03
N ALA A 144 21.27 4.17 -12.34
CA ALA A 144 21.21 2.98 -13.15
C ALA A 144 21.92 1.81 -12.45
N LEU A 145 21.23 0.67 -12.38
CA LEU A 145 21.88 -0.64 -12.31
C LEU A 145 22.25 -1.03 -13.74
#